data_AF-A0A1A3QDT7-F1
#
_entry.id   AF-A0A1A3QDT7-F1
#
_cell.length_a   1.000
_cell.length_b   1.000
_cell.length_c   1.000
_cell.angle_alpha   90.00
_cell.angle_beta   90.00
_cell.angle_gamma   90.00
#
_symmetry.space_group_name_H-M   'P 1'
#
loop_
_entity.id
_entity.type
_entity.pdbx_description
1 polymer ?
#
loop_
_entity_poly.entity_id
_entity_poly.type
_entity_poly.pdbx_seq_one_letter_code
_entity_poly.pdbx_strand_id
1 'polypeptide(L)' 'MGKLTKLTSKMLVGLAICVGAGVVGSAPAGADPSVFGTLSCSCQRAAPAGSPARQDAIARGIRQGLSDRPAVAG' A
#
# COMPACT_ATOMS: atom_id res chain seq x y z
N MET A 1 -43.30 17.67 15.29
CA MET A 1 -42.30 17.32 14.24
C MET A 1 -41.09 16.49 14.74
N GLY A 2 -40.65 16.55 16.00
CA GLY A 2 -39.35 15.96 16.40
C GLY A 2 -39.21 14.42 16.38
N LYS A 3 -40.31 13.65 16.43
CA LYS A 3 -40.25 12.18 16.41
C LYS A 3 -39.88 11.61 15.05
N LEU A 4 -40.26 12.28 13.95
CA LEU A 4 -40.01 11.82 12.59
C LEU A 4 -38.52 11.99 12.22
N THR A 5 -37.94 13.15 12.53
CA THR A 5 -36.51 13.44 12.33
C THR A 5 -35.60 12.47 13.09
N LYS A 6 -36.02 12.06 14.30
CA LYS A 6 -35.30 11.09 15.12
C LYS A 6 -35.32 9.68 14.50
N LEU A 7 -36.40 9.31 13.83
CA LEU A 7 -36.53 8.04 13.11
C LEU A 7 -35.67 8.01 11.84
N THR A 8 -35.67 9.10 11.07
CA THR A 8 -34.84 9.25 9.87
C THR A 8 -33.35 9.15 10.20
N SER A 9 -32.90 9.80 11.28
CA SER A 9 -31.51 9.76 11.72
C SER A 9 -31.06 8.34 12.12
N LYS A 10 -31.93 7.58 12.81
CA LYS A 10 -31.63 6.18 13.17
C LYS A 10 -31.51 5.27 11.96
N MET A 11 -32.35 5.48 10.94
CA MET A 11 -32.28 4.75 9.67
C MET A 11 -30.99 5.05 8.91
N LEU A 12 -30.60 6.32 8.82
CA LEU A 12 -29.35 6.74 8.16
C LEU A 12 -28.12 6.14 8.83
N VAL A 13 -28.07 6.12 10.16
CA VAL A 13 -26.95 5.53 10.92
C VAL A 13 -26.88 4.02 10.68
N GLY A 14 -28.00 3.31 10.71
CA GLY A 14 -28.03 1.86 10.44
C GLY A 14 -27.55 1.54 9.02
N LEU A 15 -28.02 2.28 8.03
CA LEU A 15 -27.60 2.12 6.64
C LEU A 15 -26.09 2.35 6.47
N ALA A 16 -25.55 3.42 7.07
CA ALA A 16 -24.12 3.73 7.00
C ALA A 16 -23.25 2.62 7.60
N ILE A 17 -23.67 2.02 8.72
CA ILE A 17 -22.96 0.90 9.35
C ILE A 17 -22.96 -0.33 8.45
N CYS A 18 -24.11 -0.71 7.89
CA CYS A 18 -24.21 -1.86 6.98
C CYS A 18 -23.36 -1.68 5.72
N VAL A 19 -23.40 -0.50 5.10
CA VAL A 19 -22.60 -0.19 3.91
C VAL A 19 -21.11 -0.16 4.25
N GLY A 20 -20.72 0.49 5.35
CA GLY A 20 -19.32 0.54 5.78
C GLY A 20 -18.72 -0.82 6.07
N ALA A 21 -19.46 -1.71 6.74
CA ALA A 21 -19.03 -3.08 6.99
C ALA A 21 -18.88 -3.92 5.70
N GLY A 22 -19.77 -3.70 4.72
CA GLY A 22 -19.69 -4.36 3.41
C GLY A 22 -18.44 -3.98 2.60
N VAL A 23 -17.96 -2.74 2.74
CA VAL A 23 -16.73 -2.27 2.05
C VAL A 23 -15.47 -2.82 2.72
N VAL A 24 -15.44 -2.96 4.05
CA VAL A 24 -14.28 -3.52 4.77
C VAL A 24 -14.17 -5.04 4.54
N GLY A 25 -15.32 -5.72 4.37
CA GLY A 25 -15.39 -7.16 4.12
C GLY A 25 -15.28 -7.57 2.64
N SER A 26 -14.99 -6.64 1.72
CA SER A 26 -14.79 -7.01 0.32
C SER A 26 -13.65 -8.01 0.25
N ALA A 27 -13.93 -9.24 -0.20
CA ALA A 27 -12.90 -10.22 -0.48
C ALA A 27 -11.87 -9.53 -1.38
N PRO A 28 -10.56 -9.56 -1.04
CA PRO A 28 -9.56 -9.09 -1.98
C PRO A 28 -9.84 -9.83 -3.28
N ALA A 29 -9.99 -9.10 -4.39
CA ALA A 29 -10.03 -9.73 -5.70
C ALA A 29 -8.80 -10.62 -5.75
N GLY A 30 -9.01 -11.93 -5.73
CA GLY A 30 -7.93 -12.91 -5.74
C GLY A 30 -7.23 -12.75 -7.07
N ALA A 31 -6.23 -11.87 -7.12
CA ALA A 31 -5.35 -11.74 -8.25
C ALA A 31 -4.49 -12.99 -8.24
N ASP A 32 -4.99 -14.04 -8.91
CA ASP A 32 -4.29 -15.28 -9.14
C ASP A 32 -2.95 -14.96 -9.82
N PRO A 33 -1.81 -15.00 -9.11
CA PRO A 33 -0.53 -14.53 -9.66
C PRO A 33 -0.05 -15.42 -10.82
N SER A 34 -0.68 -16.59 -10.96
CA SER A 34 -0.63 -17.54 -12.06
C SER A 34 -0.87 -16.91 -13.44
N VAL A 35 -1.71 -15.88 -13.57
CA VAL A 35 -1.91 -15.20 -14.87
C VAL A 35 -0.61 -14.53 -15.37
N PHE A 36 0.31 -14.26 -14.46
CA PHE A 36 1.67 -13.80 -14.73
C PHE A 36 2.73 -14.88 -14.48
N GLY A 37 2.34 -16.12 -14.19
CA GLY A 37 3.27 -17.23 -13.91
C GLY A 37 4.17 -17.60 -15.09
N THR A 38 3.79 -17.22 -16.31
CA THR A 38 4.61 -17.34 -17.52
C THR A 38 5.59 -16.18 -17.70
N LEU A 39 5.43 -15.07 -16.96
CA LEU A 39 6.37 -13.97 -16.94
C LEU A 39 7.48 -14.26 -15.93
N SER A 40 8.65 -14.63 -16.43
CA SER A 40 9.86 -14.72 -15.62
C SER A 40 10.64 -13.42 -15.72
N CYS A 41 10.89 -12.77 -14.57
CA CYS A 41 11.86 -11.68 -14.48
C CYS A 41 13.25 -12.32 -14.57
N SER A 42 14.04 -12.01 -15.60
CA SER A 42 15.48 -12.32 -15.62
C SER A 42 16.30 -11.40 -14.69
N CYS A 43 15.60 -10.70 -13.80
CA CYS A 43 16.15 -9.71 -12.90
C CYS A 43 17.08 -10.41 -11.90
N GLN A 44 18.26 -9.83 -11.68
CA GLN A 44 19.15 -10.30 -10.63
C GLN A 44 18.36 -10.37 -9.32
N ARG A 45 18.31 -11.55 -8.71
CA ARG A 45 17.59 -11.75 -7.45
C ARG A 45 18.17 -10.77 -6.43
N ALA A 46 17.35 -9.83 -5.96
CA ALA A 46 17.76 -8.90 -4.93
C ALA A 46 18.14 -9.69 -3.67
N ALA A 47 19.17 -9.21 -2.97
CA ALA A 47 19.60 -9.85 -1.74
C ALA A 47 18.43 -9.90 -0.72
N PRO A 48 18.30 -10.97 0.07
CA PRO A 48 17.20 -11.13 1.02
C PRO A 48 17.04 -9.93 1.94
N ALA A 49 15.81 -9.67 2.40
CA ALA A 49 15.55 -8.65 3.41
C ALA A 49 16.40 -8.91 4.67
N GLY A 50 17.00 -7.84 5.21
CA GLY A 50 17.90 -7.93 6.37
C GLY A 50 19.32 -8.42 6.08
N SER A 51 19.61 -8.93 4.87
CA SER A 51 20.96 -9.42 4.54
C SER A 51 22.02 -8.30 4.56
N PRO A 52 23.27 -8.60 4.97
CA PRO A 52 24.37 -7.63 4.96
C PRO A 52 24.60 -7.02 3.56
N ALA A 53 24.55 -7.85 2.52
CA ALA A 53 24.71 -7.41 1.13
C ALA A 53 23.67 -6.34 0.71
N ARG A 54 22.44 -6.44 1.21
CA ARG A 54 21.40 -5.44 0.97
C ARG A 54 21.69 -4.14 1.74
N GLN A 55 22.14 -4.24 2.98
CA GLN A 55 22.50 -3.07 3.79
C GLN A 55 23.67 -2.31 3.16
N ASP A 56 24.69 -3.02 2.68
CA ASP A 56 25.84 -2.42 2.01
C ASP A 56 25.45 -1.72 0.71
N ALA A 57 24.55 -2.31 -0.08
CA ALA A 57 24.04 -1.71 -1.30
C ALA A 57 23.27 -0.40 -1.00
N ILE A 58 22.46 -0.39 0.05
CA ILE A 58 21.74 0.81 0.52
C ILE A 58 22.75 1.89 0.95
N ALA A 59 23.73 1.53 1.79
CA ALA A 59 24.74 2.46 2.28
C ALA A 59 25.57 3.06 1.13
N ARG A 60 25.92 2.26 0.12
CA ARG A 60 26.59 2.75 -1.10
C ARG A 60 25.71 3.74 -1.86
N GLY A 61 24.44 3.40 -2.09
CA GLY A 61 23.50 4.27 -2.81
C GLY A 61 23.32 5.63 -2.13
N ILE A 62 23.20 5.66 -0.80
CA ILE A 62 23.10 6.90 -0.01
C ILE A 62 24.34 7.77 -0.21
N ARG A 63 25.55 7.19 -0.05
CA ARG A 63 26.80 7.94 -0.24
C ARG A 63 26.91 8.51 -1.64
N GLN A 64 26.57 7.70 -2.65
CA GLN A 64 26.65 8.13 -4.04
C GLN A 64 25.67 9.26 -4.33
N GLY A 65 24.42 9.18 -3.88
CA GLY A 65 23.45 10.27 -4.04
C GLY A 65 23.84 11.57 -3.31
N LEU A 66 24.52 11.46 -2.17
CA LEU A 66 25.06 12.62 -1.45
C LEU A 66 26.24 13.26 -2.19
N SER A 67 27.11 12.45 -2.80
CA SER A 67 28.24 12.92 -3.60
C SER A 67 27.84 13.50 -4.95
N ASP A 68 26.75 12.98 -5.55
CA ASP A 68 26.27 13.39 -6.87
C ASP A 68 25.40 14.65 -6.83
N ARG A 69 24.99 15.10 -5.63
CA ARG A 69 24.22 16.34 -5.49
C ARG A 69 25.16 17.52 -5.78
N PRO A 70 24.95 18.32 -6.85
CA PRO A 70 25.62 19.59 -6.93
C PRO A 70 25.19 20.39 -5.70
N ALA A 71 26.14 21.05 -5.04
CA ALA A 71 25.80 22.03 -4.03
C ALA A 71 24.82 23.00 -4.69
N VAL A 72 23.54 22.89 -4.35
CA VAL A 72 22.61 24.00 -4.54
C VAL A 72 23.11 25.06 -3.58
N ALA A 73 24.11 25.81 -4.06
CA ALA A 73 24.52 27.06 -3.48
C ALA A 73 23.29 27.95 -3.59
N GLY A 74 22.63 28.12 -2.44
CA GLY A 74 21.90 29.37 -2.20
C GLY A 74 22.88 30.53 -2.13
#